data_AF-A0A0K8RJP1-F1
#
_entry.id   AF-A0A0K8RJP1-F1
#
_cell.length_a   1.000
_cell.length_b   1.000
_cell.length_c   1.000
_cell.angle_alpha   90.00
_cell.angle_beta   90.00
_cell.angle_gamma   90.00
#
_symmetry.space_group_name_H-M   'P 1'
#
loop_
_entity.id
_entity.type
_entity.pdbx_description
1 polymer ?
#
loop_
_entity_poly.entity_id
_entity_poly.type
_entity_poly.pdbx_seq_one_letter_code
_entity_poly.pdbx_strand_id
1 'polypeptide(L)'
;MLLLKVILVALISKIDSGPAPSAKENEKAPLCLPQESLINNRDPNGCNYQLLPYFTEDGMGGGFLAIDCSKSCPEGTHETVVDGNSCVAKVDSLSKEEATVMLGACDKGSCKPENPPQHLTVTLMVEGEEKEE
;
A
#
# COMPACT_ATOMS: atom_id res chain seq x y z
N MET A 1 15.33 -34.11 42.78
CA MET A 1 14.11 -34.79 42.31
C MET A 1 12.97 -34.43 43.24
N LEU A 2 12.18 -33.42 42.88
CA LEU A 2 11.01 -32.97 43.65
C LEU A 2 9.80 -32.88 42.70
N LEU A 3 8.98 -33.94 42.76
CA LEU A 3 7.52 -33.97 42.74
C LEU A 3 6.76 -33.07 41.75
N LEU A 4 6.28 -33.70 40.67
CA LEU A 4 5.11 -33.29 39.89
C LEU A 4 3.90 -33.02 40.81
N LYS A 5 3.27 -31.86 40.65
CA LYS A 5 1.87 -31.65 41.01
C LYS A 5 1.14 -31.14 39.78
N VAL A 6 0.42 -32.05 39.13
CA VAL A 6 -0.58 -31.77 38.11
C VAL A 6 -1.82 -31.27 38.84
N ILE A 7 -2.28 -30.05 38.54
CA ILE A 7 -3.61 -29.57 38.94
C ILE A 7 -4.33 -29.14 37.66
N LEU A 8 -5.21 -30.03 37.21
CA LEU A 8 -6.17 -29.81 36.16
C LEU A 8 -7.36 -29.06 36.77
N VAL A 9 -7.57 -27.79 36.39
CA VAL A 9 -8.77 -27.03 36.77
C VAL A 9 -9.57 -26.75 35.51
N ALA A 10 -10.58 -27.59 35.28
CA ALA A 10 -11.62 -27.32 34.30
C ALA A 10 -12.62 -26.31 34.90
N LEU A 11 -12.65 -25.09 34.38
CA LEU A 11 -13.75 -24.15 34.61
C LEU A 11 -14.52 -23.97 33.31
N ILE A 12 -15.49 -24.86 33.13
CA ILE A 12 -16.53 -24.73 32.11
C ILE A 12 -17.50 -23.67 32.63
N SER A 13 -17.28 -22.40 32.26
CA SER A 13 -18.30 -21.35 32.44
C SER A 13 -19.12 -21.26 31.18
N LYS A 14 -20.25 -21.97 31.21
CA LYS A 14 -21.39 -21.75 30.32
C LYS A 14 -21.94 -20.35 30.61
N ILE A 15 -21.90 -19.46 29.62
CA ILE A 15 -22.72 -18.24 29.62
C ILE A 15 -23.48 -18.24 28.30
N ASP A 16 -24.78 -18.46 28.41
CA ASP A 16 -25.73 -18.40 27.33
C ASP A 16 -26.34 -16.98 27.30
N SER A 17 -26.60 -16.50 26.09
CA SER A 17 -27.50 -15.39 25.75
C SER A 17 -27.08 -13.93 25.97
N GLY A 18 -26.62 -13.33 24.87
CA GLY A 18 -26.72 -11.90 24.55
C GLY A 18 -26.58 -11.74 23.03
N PRO A 19 -27.35 -10.89 22.35
CA PRO A 19 -27.36 -10.83 20.89
C PRO A 19 -25.94 -10.53 20.39
N ALA A 20 -25.56 -11.19 19.30
CA ALA A 20 -24.29 -10.98 18.63
C ALA A 20 -23.99 -9.47 18.58
N PRO A 21 -22.82 -9.00 19.04
CA PRO A 21 -22.46 -7.61 18.84
C PRO A 21 -22.57 -7.36 17.35
N SER A 22 -23.54 -6.51 16.99
CA SER A 22 -23.77 -5.98 15.66
C SER A 22 -22.42 -5.75 15.02
N ALA A 23 -22.21 -6.38 13.87
CA ALA A 23 -20.98 -6.28 13.10
C ALA A 23 -20.50 -4.84 13.14
N LYS A 24 -19.39 -4.61 13.85
CA LYS A 24 -18.58 -3.42 13.60
C LYS A 24 -18.27 -3.52 12.13
N GLU A 25 -18.84 -2.59 11.36
CA GLU A 25 -18.45 -2.28 10.01
C GLU A 25 -16.92 -2.37 9.98
N ASN A 26 -16.39 -3.40 9.30
CA ASN A 26 -14.97 -3.61 9.21
C ASN A 26 -14.41 -2.33 8.60
N GLU A 27 -13.73 -1.50 9.40
CA GLU A 27 -12.91 -0.43 8.89
C GLU A 27 -11.92 -1.11 7.95
N LYS A 28 -12.23 -1.06 6.65
CA LYS A 28 -11.52 -1.84 5.64
C LYS A 28 -10.09 -1.37 5.71
N ALA A 29 -9.16 -2.28 5.97
CA ALA A 29 -7.75 -1.96 6.00
C ALA A 29 -7.38 -1.15 4.74
N PRO A 30 -6.46 -0.18 4.85
CA PRO A 30 -6.01 0.60 3.71
C PRO A 30 -5.68 -0.34 2.54
N LEU A 31 -6.19 -0.03 1.35
CA LEU A 31 -5.87 -0.79 0.16
C LEU A 31 -4.40 -0.56 -0.18
N CYS A 32 -3.63 -1.65 -0.28
CA CYS A 32 -2.22 -1.61 -0.67
C CYS A 32 -2.08 -2.09 -2.12
N LEU A 33 -1.32 -1.36 -2.92
CA LEU A 33 -0.98 -1.80 -4.28
C LEU A 33 -0.12 -3.07 -4.23
N PRO A 34 -0.30 -4.03 -5.17
CA PRO A 34 0.54 -5.21 -5.28
C PRO A 34 2.00 -4.81 -5.52
N GLN A 35 2.95 -5.40 -4.80
CA GLN A 35 4.37 -5.04 -4.92
C GLN A 35 4.93 -5.31 -6.32
N GLU A 36 4.40 -6.30 -7.02
CA GLU A 36 4.76 -6.65 -8.40
C GLU A 36 4.45 -5.52 -9.38
N SER A 37 3.45 -4.68 -9.08
CA SER A 37 3.08 -3.52 -9.91
C SER A 37 3.96 -2.30 -9.65
N LEU A 38 4.85 -2.35 -8.66
CA LEU A 38 5.68 -1.23 -8.23
C LEU A 38 7.13 -1.40 -8.69
N ILE A 39 7.72 -0.30 -9.16
CA ILE A 39 9.13 -0.25 -9.52
C ILE A 39 9.92 0.24 -8.31
N ASN A 40 10.88 -0.58 -7.88
CA ASN A 40 11.88 -0.16 -6.91
C ASN A 40 12.95 0.67 -7.62
N ASN A 41 13.10 1.92 -7.22
CA ASN A 41 14.08 2.84 -7.76
C ASN A 41 15.13 3.19 -6.70
N ARG A 42 16.34 3.50 -7.16
CA ARG A 42 17.48 3.88 -6.31
C ARG A 42 18.17 5.10 -6.90
N ASP A 43 18.29 6.15 -6.12
CA ASP A 43 18.96 7.38 -6.58
C ASP A 43 20.50 7.28 -6.45
N PRO A 44 21.26 8.27 -6.98
CA PRO A 44 22.72 8.27 -6.91
C PRO A 44 23.32 8.27 -5.50
N ASN A 45 22.57 8.73 -4.49
CA ASN A 45 22.98 8.67 -3.08
C ASN A 45 22.72 7.28 -2.47
N GLY A 46 22.11 6.38 -3.24
CA GLY A 46 21.80 5.03 -2.84
C GLY A 46 20.48 4.91 -2.07
N CYS A 47 19.64 5.95 -2.06
CA CYS A 47 18.34 5.96 -1.40
C CYS A 47 17.29 5.27 -2.26
N ASN A 48 16.48 4.41 -1.64
CA ASN A 48 15.46 3.61 -2.29
C ASN A 48 14.06 4.23 -2.12
N TYR A 49 13.25 4.13 -3.17
CA TYR A 49 11.86 4.58 -3.18
C TYR A 49 11.07 3.78 -4.22
N GLN A 50 9.75 3.76 -4.08
CA GLN A 50 8.87 3.00 -4.97
C GLN A 50 8.05 3.93 -5.87
N LEU A 51 7.88 3.49 -7.11
CA LEU A 51 7.13 4.19 -8.15
C LEU A 51 6.04 3.28 -8.72
N LEU A 52 4.86 3.84 -8.95
CA LEU A 52 3.80 3.20 -9.72
C LEU A 52 3.83 3.76 -11.15
N PRO A 53 4.14 2.95 -12.17
CA PRO A 53 3.99 3.36 -13.55
C PRO A 53 2.51 3.54 -13.91
N TYR A 54 2.22 4.51 -14.78
CA TYR A 54 0.91 4.65 -15.42
C TYR A 54 1.07 5.06 -16.88
N PHE A 55 0.06 4.74 -17.67
CA PHE A 55 -0.02 5.04 -19.09
C PHE A 55 -1.33 5.76 -19.38
N THR A 56 -1.33 6.70 -20.30
CA THR A 56 -2.57 7.33 -20.79
C THR A 56 -3.30 6.36 -21.72
N GLU A 57 -4.62 6.53 -21.86
CA GLU A 57 -5.47 5.62 -22.65
C GLU A 57 -5.03 5.50 -24.12
N ASP A 58 -4.41 6.54 -24.68
CA ASP A 58 -3.90 6.56 -26.05
C ASP A 58 -2.51 5.87 -26.19
N GLY A 59 -1.94 5.40 -25.09
CA GLY A 59 -0.64 4.72 -25.04
C GLY A 59 0.56 5.57 -25.44
N MET A 60 0.35 6.86 -25.74
CA MET A 60 1.41 7.78 -26.18
C MET A 60 1.95 8.64 -25.04
N GLY A 61 1.28 8.62 -23.89
CA GLY A 61 1.70 9.29 -22.67
C GLY A 61 1.81 8.30 -21.51
N GLY A 62 2.56 8.71 -20.49
CA GLY A 62 2.75 7.93 -19.29
C GLY A 62 3.69 8.63 -18.33
N GLY A 63 3.81 8.06 -17.14
CA GLY A 63 4.65 8.62 -16.09
C GLY A 63 4.75 7.69 -14.90
N PHE A 64 5.24 8.25 -13.81
CA PHE A 64 5.42 7.54 -12.55
C PHE A 64 4.82 8.36 -11.42
N LEU A 65 4.13 7.67 -10.51
CA LEU A 65 3.67 8.23 -9.25
C LEU A 65 4.55 7.71 -8.13
N ALA A 66 5.04 8.59 -7.28
CA ALA A 66 5.70 8.16 -6.05
C ALA A 66 4.68 7.49 -5.11
N ILE A 67 5.03 6.31 -4.59
CA ILE A 67 4.20 5.62 -3.57
C ILE A 67 4.34 6.29 -2.21
N ASP A 68 5.56 6.71 -1.89
CA ASP A 68 5.88 7.51 -0.72
C ASP A 68 6.73 8.70 -1.16
N CYS A 69 6.50 9.86 -0.54
CA CYS A 69 7.28 11.06 -0.78
C CYS A 69 8.57 11.08 0.07
N SER A 70 8.87 10.01 0.78
CA SER A 70 10.13 9.75 1.47
C SER A 70 10.94 8.65 0.78
N LYS A 71 12.25 8.70 0.96
CA LYS A 71 13.20 7.71 0.48
C LYS A 71 13.91 7.10 1.67
N SER A 72 14.20 5.80 1.58
CA SER A 72 14.98 5.06 2.57
C SER A 72 16.44 5.01 2.15
N CYS A 73 17.32 5.64 2.91
CA CYS A 73 18.73 5.80 2.56
C CYS A 73 19.63 4.87 3.38
N PRO A 74 20.90 4.67 2.97
CA PRO A 74 21.90 3.99 3.79
C PRO A 74 22.01 4.61 5.19
N GLU A 75 22.52 3.82 6.14
CA GLU A 75 22.69 4.23 7.55
C GLU A 75 21.38 4.57 8.28
N GLY A 76 20.22 4.20 7.71
CA GLY A 76 18.91 4.43 8.31
C GLY A 76 18.43 5.87 8.22
N THR A 77 19.03 6.67 7.34
CA THR A 77 18.60 8.05 7.08
C THR A 77 17.40 8.08 6.13
N HIS A 78 16.66 9.19 6.14
CA HIS A 78 15.53 9.42 5.25
C HIS A 78 15.71 10.74 4.50
N GLU A 79 15.51 10.70 3.19
CA GLU A 79 15.44 11.87 2.33
C GLU A 79 14.03 12.04 1.77
N THR A 80 13.72 13.21 1.22
CA THR A 80 12.44 13.44 0.57
C THR A 80 12.55 13.26 -0.95
N VAL A 81 11.49 12.76 -1.55
CA VAL A 81 11.21 12.97 -2.97
C VAL A 81 11.09 14.48 -3.22
N VAL A 82 11.46 14.92 -4.42
CA VAL A 82 11.41 16.34 -4.80
C VAL A 82 9.97 16.87 -4.68
N ASP A 83 9.82 18.03 -4.06
CA ASP A 83 8.52 18.69 -3.91
C ASP A 83 7.89 18.96 -5.29
N GLY A 84 6.58 18.74 -5.40
CA GLY A 84 5.82 18.85 -6.64
C GLY A 84 5.78 17.58 -7.49
N ASN A 85 6.57 16.55 -7.18
CA ASN A 85 6.44 15.26 -7.87
C ASN A 85 5.08 14.62 -7.60
N SER A 86 4.44 14.08 -8.65
CA SER A 86 3.18 13.36 -8.53
C SER A 86 3.32 12.11 -7.65
N CYS A 87 2.32 11.87 -6.81
CA CYS A 87 2.32 10.76 -5.86
C CYS A 87 0.92 10.15 -5.69
N VAL A 88 0.87 8.93 -5.16
CA VAL A 88 -0.38 8.26 -4.77
C VAL A 88 -0.78 8.75 -3.39
N ALA A 89 -1.78 9.62 -3.32
CA ALA A 89 -2.29 10.12 -2.05
C ALA A 89 -3.16 9.07 -1.34
N LYS A 90 -3.90 8.28 -2.12
CA LYS A 90 -4.76 7.20 -1.63
C LYS A 90 -5.06 6.20 -2.74
N VAL A 91 -5.24 4.93 -2.38
CA VAL A 91 -5.83 3.91 -3.26
C VAL A 91 -7.33 3.82 -2.94
N ASP A 92 -8.19 4.19 -3.89
CA ASP A 92 -9.64 4.18 -3.70
C ASP A 92 -10.26 2.83 -4.03
N SER A 93 -9.75 2.17 -5.07
CA SER A 93 -10.20 0.84 -5.47
C SER A 93 -9.05 0.01 -6.03
N LEU A 94 -9.15 -1.30 -5.87
CA LEU A 94 -8.14 -2.25 -6.32
C LEU A 94 -8.82 -3.50 -6.89
N SER A 95 -8.43 -3.88 -8.10
CA SER A 95 -8.76 -5.14 -8.75
C SER A 95 -7.48 -5.93 -9.04
N LYS A 96 -7.59 -7.07 -9.73
CA LYS A 96 -6.43 -7.86 -10.14
C LYS A 96 -5.56 -7.11 -11.17
N GLU A 97 -6.20 -6.35 -12.06
CA GLU A 97 -5.59 -5.78 -13.26
C GLU A 97 -5.52 -4.26 -13.21
N GLU A 98 -6.22 -3.62 -12.28
CA GLU A 98 -6.33 -2.17 -12.22
C GLU A 98 -6.41 -1.65 -10.78
N ALA A 99 -5.99 -0.41 -10.58
CA ALA A 99 -6.24 0.35 -9.36
C ALA A 99 -6.74 1.75 -9.71
N THR A 100 -7.71 2.25 -8.95
CA THR A 100 -8.05 3.68 -8.97
C THR A 100 -7.34 4.35 -7.80
N VAL A 101 -6.50 5.34 -8.11
CA VAL A 101 -5.72 6.09 -7.13
C VAL A 101 -6.12 7.56 -7.15
N MET A 102 -6.13 8.19 -5.98
CA MET A 102 -6.19 9.63 -5.83
C MET A 102 -4.78 10.21 -5.98
N LEU A 103 -4.66 11.21 -6.85
CA LEU A 103 -3.41 11.89 -7.12
C LEU A 103 -3.12 12.95 -6.07
N GLY A 104 -1.83 13.18 -5.85
CA GLY A 104 -1.30 14.25 -5.04
C GLY A 104 0.05 14.73 -5.55
N ALA A 105 0.59 15.71 -4.84
CA ALA A 105 1.96 16.19 -5.02
C ALA A 105 2.75 16.06 -3.73
N CYS A 106 4.04 15.70 -3.85
CA CYS A 106 4.94 15.68 -2.71
C CYS A 106 5.17 17.10 -2.16
N ASP A 107 5.05 17.24 -0.85
CA ASP A 107 5.40 18.45 -0.09
C ASP A 107 6.06 18.02 1.22
N LYS A 108 7.36 18.28 1.34
CA LYS A 108 8.19 18.01 2.53
C LYS A 108 8.07 16.57 3.01
N GLY A 109 8.14 15.63 2.08
CA GLY A 109 8.10 14.20 2.38
C GLY A 109 6.71 13.61 2.59
N SER A 110 5.64 14.39 2.40
CA SER A 110 4.25 13.90 2.46
C SER A 110 3.56 14.06 1.11
N CYS A 111 2.75 13.08 0.70
CA CYS A 111 1.87 13.24 -0.45
C CYS A 111 0.63 14.05 -0.05
N LYS A 112 0.43 15.22 -0.68
CA LYS A 112 -0.76 16.06 -0.46
C LYS A 112 -1.76 15.84 -1.59
N PRO A 113 -3.00 15.41 -1.31
CA PRO A 113 -4.02 15.28 -2.33
C PRO A 113 -4.22 16.58 -3.09
N GLU A 114 -4.52 16.49 -4.38
CA GLU A 114 -4.90 17.65 -5.16
C GLU A 114 -6.26 18.23 -4.72
N ASN A 115 -6.47 19.51 -5.01
CA ASN A 115 -7.72 20.20 -4.74
C ASN A 115 -8.19 20.98 -5.99
N PRO A 116 -9.26 20.54 -6.67
CA PRO A 116 -10.12 19.42 -6.32
C PRO A 116 -9.41 18.05 -6.44
N PRO A 117 -9.90 16.99 -5.74
CA PRO A 117 -9.32 15.66 -5.85
C PRO A 117 -9.35 15.16 -7.30
N GLN A 118 -8.20 14.70 -7.77
CA GLN A 118 -8.07 14.03 -9.07
C GLN A 118 -7.82 12.54 -8.86
N HIS A 119 -8.43 11.72 -9.72
CA HIS A 119 -8.30 10.27 -9.67
C HIS A 119 -7.76 9.75 -11.00
N LEU A 120 -6.97 8.68 -10.92
CA LEU A 120 -6.40 8.00 -12.07
C LEU A 120 -6.64 6.50 -11.93
N THR A 121 -7.17 5.88 -12.98
CA THR A 121 -7.16 4.42 -13.10
C THR A 121 -5.86 4.00 -13.77
N VAL A 122 -5.11 3.12 -13.09
CA VAL A 122 -3.86 2.56 -13.59
C VAL A 122 -4.05 1.07 -13.86
N THR A 123 -3.47 0.58 -14.95
CA THR A 123 -3.33 -0.86 -15.17
C THR A 123 -2.17 -1.38 -14.33
N LEU A 124 -2.43 -2.40 -13.52
CA LEU A 124 -1.43 -3.11 -12.72
C LEU A 124 -0.78 -4.16 -13.62
N MET A 125 0.50 -3.96 -13.92
CA MET A 125 1.31 -4.99 -14.54
C MET A 125 1.60 -6.05 -13.50
N VAL A 126 0.79 -7.10 -13.48
CA VAL A 126 1.08 -8.35 -12.77
C VAL A 126 1.83 -9.22 -13.77
N GLU A 127 2.98 -9.78 -13.39
CA GLU A 127 3.70 -10.76 -14.22
C GLU A 127 2.76 -11.95 -14.50
N GLY A 128 2.07 -11.89 -15.64
CA GLY A 128 1.37 -13.02 -16.21
C GLY A 128 2.40 -13.89 -16.90
N GLU A 129 2.47 -15.16 -16.50
CA GLU A 129 3.31 -16.21 -17.09
C GLU A 129 3.49 -15.97 -18.60
N GLU A 130 4.66 -15.45 -18.99
CA GLU A 130 5.11 -15.49 -20.37
C GLU A 130 5.33 -16.97 -20.70
N LYS A 131 4.27 -17.66 -21.13
CA LYS A 131 4.43 -18.90 -21.86
C LYS A 131 4.94 -18.52 -23.24
N GLU A 132 6.27 -18.48 -23.35
CA GLU A 132 6.95 -18.63 -24.62
C GLU A 132 6.36 -19.88 -25.31
N GLU A 133 5.70 -19.68 -26.46
CA GLU A 133 5.26 -20.75 -27.36
C GLU A 133 6.37 -21.06 -28.37
#